data_AF-A0A0H2RQZ4-F1
#
_entry.id   AF-A0A0H2RQZ4-F1
#
_cell.length_a   1.000
_cell.length_b   1.000
_cell.length_c   1.000
_cell.angle_alpha   90.00
_cell.angle_beta   90.00
_cell.angle_gamma   90.00
#
_symmetry.space_group_name_H-M   'P 1'
#
loop_
_entity.id
_entity.type
_entity.pdbx_description
1 polymer ?
#
loop_
_entity_poly.entity_id
_entity_poly.type
_entity_poly.pdbx_seq_one_letter_code
_entity_poly.pdbx_strand_id
1 'polypeptide(L)'
;LGRTDPVKRFELFSVRYMDKDQTSLLPLLGDYSPSPLRPVVEGGGGGDAEEAASSFMGPGPWSLQTELKLPRSCARMHFTNKHKKSNITVTHVLKLTIRVERGDDEFVDAKTGKRKHFDIVVQTPLHNGFTTG
;
A
#
# COMPACT_ATOMS: atom_id res chain seq x y z
N LEU A 1 4.99 16.93 31.52
CA LEU A 1 4.47 16.23 30.32
C LEU A 1 5.24 16.72 29.11
N GLY A 2 5.84 15.82 28.32
CA GLY A 2 6.52 16.20 27.08
C GLY A 2 5.53 16.58 25.98
N ARG A 3 5.82 17.64 25.23
CA ARG A 3 5.02 18.06 24.07
C ARG A 3 5.14 17.00 22.98
N THR A 4 4.00 16.49 22.51
CA THR A 4 3.92 15.61 21.34
C THR A 4 3.24 16.37 20.23
N ASP A 5 3.91 16.51 19.09
CA ASP A 5 3.33 17.12 17.89
C ASP A 5 2.37 16.12 17.20
N PRO A 6 1.33 16.61 16.49
CA PRO A 6 0.38 15.74 15.79
C PRO A 6 1.06 14.89 14.71
N VAL A 7 0.59 13.65 14.54
CA VAL A 7 1.11 12.72 13.53
C VAL A 7 0.84 13.28 12.14
N LYS A 8 1.91 13.57 11.39
CA LYS A 8 1.83 13.94 9.97
C LYS A 8 1.74 12.67 9.11
N ARG A 9 0.76 12.63 8.19
CA ARG A 9 0.59 11.54 7.23
C ARG A 9 1.06 11.99 5.86
N PHE A 10 1.82 11.12 5.19
CA PHE A 10 2.30 11.32 3.82
C PHE A 10 1.79 10.15 2.98
N GLU A 11 0.92 10.42 2.01
CA GLU A 11 0.53 9.42 1.02
C GLU A 11 1.70 9.23 0.06
N LEU A 12 2.34 8.06 0.12
CA LEU A 12 3.47 7.71 -0.73
C LEU A 12 3.02 7.06 -2.05
N PHE A 13 1.91 6.33 -1.99
CA PHE A 13 1.37 5.55 -3.11
C PHE A 13 -0.10 5.22 -2.84
N SER A 14 -0.91 5.26 -3.91
CA SER A 14 -2.33 4.94 -3.87
C SER A 14 -2.75 4.41 -5.23
N VAL A 15 -3.33 3.21 -5.25
CA VAL A 15 -3.90 2.58 -6.45
C VAL A 15 -5.38 2.36 -6.21
N ARG A 16 -6.21 2.96 -7.07
CA ARG A 16 -7.67 2.84 -7.05
C ARG A 16 -8.22 3.16 -8.44
N TYR A 17 -9.37 2.59 -8.78
CA TYR A 17 -10.16 3.13 -9.89
C TYR A 17 -10.76 4.49 -9.50
N MET A 18 -10.93 5.35 -10.49
CA MET A 18 -11.64 6.62 -10.32
C MET A 18 -13.16 6.44 -10.39
N ASP A 19 -13.61 5.45 -11.18
CA ASP A 19 -15.02 5.09 -11.30
C ASP A 19 -15.44 4.07 -10.24
N LYS A 20 -16.64 4.29 -9.70
CA LYS A 20 -17.22 3.49 -8.61
C LYS A 20 -17.80 2.15 -9.08
N ASP A 21 -17.90 1.95 -10.39
CA ASP A 21 -18.54 0.78 -11.01
C ASP A 21 -17.52 -0.27 -11.47
N GLN A 22 -16.21 0.01 -11.36
CA GLN A 22 -15.17 -1.00 -11.61
C GLN A 22 -14.92 -1.86 -10.37
N THR A 23 -14.96 -3.18 -10.58
CA THR A 23 -15.11 -4.17 -9.51
C THR A 23 -13.80 -4.74 -8.96
N SER A 24 -12.73 -4.86 -9.74
CA SER A 24 -11.45 -5.44 -9.25
C SER A 24 -10.23 -4.73 -9.80
N LEU A 25 -9.31 -4.32 -8.91
CA LEU A 25 -8.08 -3.61 -9.27
C LEU A 25 -7.21 -4.39 -10.25
N LEU A 26 -7.27 -5.72 -10.22
CA LEU A 26 -6.72 -6.59 -11.24
C LEU A 26 -7.85 -7.51 -11.74
N PRO A 27 -8.26 -7.42 -13.02
CA PRO A 27 -9.30 -8.28 -13.55
C PRO A 27 -8.82 -9.75 -13.54
N LEU A 28 -9.65 -10.65 -13.01
CA LEU A 28 -9.35 -12.09 -12.99
C LEU A 28 -9.55 -12.76 -14.36
N LEU A 29 -10.32 -12.11 -15.24
CA LEU A 29 -10.66 -12.60 -16.56
C LEU A 29 -10.54 -11.44 -17.54
N GLY A 30 -9.80 -11.63 -18.64
CA GLY A 30 -9.66 -10.64 -19.71
C GLY A 30 -8.39 -9.79 -19.60
N ASP A 31 -8.37 -8.72 -20.39
CA ASP A 31 -7.22 -7.82 -20.53
C ASP A 31 -7.00 -6.98 -19.26
N TYR A 32 -5.80 -7.09 -18.66
CA TYR A 32 -5.39 -6.33 -17.49
C TYR A 32 -4.67 -5.02 -17.85
N SER A 33 -4.47 -4.71 -19.14
CA SER A 33 -3.87 -3.44 -19.60
C SER A 33 -4.47 -2.16 -18.99
N PRO A 34 -5.80 -2.05 -18.74
CA PRO A 34 -6.39 -0.87 -18.08
C PRO A 34 -6.27 -0.91 -16.55
N SER A 35 -5.73 -1.98 -15.96
CA SER A 35 -5.58 -2.12 -14.52
C SER A 35 -4.65 -1.03 -13.95
N PRO A 36 -5.06 -0.34 -12.88
CA PRO A 36 -4.20 0.62 -12.19
C PRO A 36 -3.11 -0.09 -11.37
N LEU A 37 -3.16 -1.43 -11.23
CA LEU A 37 -2.09 -2.24 -10.64
C LEU A 37 -1.02 -2.64 -11.66
N ARG A 38 -1.23 -2.40 -12.96
CA ARG A 38 -0.27 -2.74 -14.01
C ARG A 38 1.17 -2.30 -13.71
N PRO A 39 1.45 -1.06 -13.24
CA PRO A 39 2.83 -0.65 -12.94
C PRO A 39 3.49 -1.46 -11.81
N VAL A 40 2.69 -2.02 -10.89
CA VAL A 40 3.17 -2.87 -9.81
C VAL A 40 3.43 -4.30 -10.31
N VAL A 41 2.60 -4.79 -11.23
CA VAL A 41 2.74 -6.11 -11.86
C VAL A 41 3.99 -6.12 -12.77
N GLU A 42 4.14 -5.12 -13.62
CA GLU A 42 5.27 -5.00 -14.57
C GLU A 42 6.58 -4.56 -13.88
N GLY A 43 6.48 -3.87 -12.74
CA GLY A 43 7.64 -3.37 -11.99
C GLY A 43 8.41 -4.43 -11.20
N GLY A 44 7.87 -5.66 -11.09
CA GLY A 44 8.47 -6.77 -10.33
C GLY A 44 9.74 -7.39 -10.94
N GLY A 45 10.14 -6.95 -12.14
CA GLY A 45 11.40 -7.33 -12.77
C GLY A 45 11.24 -8.37 -13.89
N GLY A 46 11.27 -7.89 -15.13
CA GLY A 46 11.74 -8.59 -16.33
C GLY A 46 11.03 -9.86 -16.80
N GLY A 47 10.06 -10.39 -16.05
CA GLY A 47 9.27 -11.56 -16.43
C GLY A 47 8.09 -11.24 -17.34
N ASP A 48 7.41 -12.30 -17.80
CA ASP A 48 6.14 -12.17 -18.52
C ASP A 48 5.10 -11.55 -17.58
N ALA A 49 4.52 -10.42 -18.01
CA ALA A 49 3.59 -9.66 -17.20
C ALA A 49 2.27 -10.42 -16.94
N GLU A 50 1.91 -11.37 -17.82
CA GLU A 50 0.77 -12.28 -17.62
C GLU A 50 1.02 -13.29 -16.50
N GLU A 51 2.25 -13.82 -16.39
CA GLU A 51 2.67 -14.72 -15.31
C GLU A 51 2.68 -13.97 -13.96
N ALA A 52 3.23 -12.74 -13.96
CA ALA A 52 3.22 -11.87 -12.80
C ALA A 52 1.80 -11.54 -12.33
N ALA A 53 0.87 -11.23 -13.25
CA ALA A 53 -0.54 -11.00 -12.94
C ALA A 53 -1.21 -12.25 -12.34
N SER A 54 -0.93 -13.42 -12.92
CA SER A 54 -1.49 -14.71 -12.48
C SER A 54 -1.08 -15.06 -11.05
N SER A 55 0.12 -14.64 -10.61
CA SER A 55 0.58 -14.84 -9.23
C SER A 55 -0.32 -14.17 -8.16
N PHE A 56 -1.07 -13.12 -8.54
CA PHE A 56 -2.02 -12.44 -7.67
C PHE A 56 -3.41 -13.09 -7.62
N MET A 57 -3.69 -14.05 -8.50
CA MET A 57 -5.00 -14.70 -8.61
C MET A 57 -5.17 -15.91 -7.68
N GLY A 58 -4.07 -16.39 -7.08
CA GLY A 58 -4.10 -17.47 -6.08
C GLY A 58 -4.38 -16.99 -4.65
N PRO A 59 -4.58 -17.90 -3.68
CA PRO A 59 -4.82 -17.57 -2.27
C PRO A 59 -3.60 -16.95 -1.53
N GLY A 60 -2.49 -16.74 -2.23
CA GLY A 60 -1.25 -16.16 -1.70
C GLY A 60 -0.23 -17.23 -1.27
N PRO A 61 0.97 -16.79 -0.82
CA PRO A 61 1.34 -15.40 -0.52
C PRO A 61 1.56 -14.57 -1.80
N TRP A 62 1.09 -13.31 -1.78
CA TRP A 62 1.31 -12.35 -2.87
C TRP A 62 2.56 -11.50 -2.61
N SER A 63 3.34 -11.24 -3.66
CA SER A 63 4.53 -10.39 -3.58
C SER A 63 4.30 -9.10 -4.38
N LEU A 64 4.20 -7.97 -3.69
CA LEU A 64 4.10 -6.63 -4.29
C LEU A 64 5.42 -5.90 -4.10
N GLN A 65 6.07 -5.51 -5.20
CA GLN A 65 7.31 -4.74 -5.17
C GLN A 65 7.10 -3.39 -5.84
N THR A 66 7.41 -2.30 -5.14
CA THR A 66 7.36 -0.95 -5.67
C THR A 66 8.41 -0.08 -4.99
N GLU A 67 9.02 0.82 -5.75
CA GLU A 67 9.91 1.85 -5.22
C GLU A 67 9.08 3.08 -4.83
N LEU A 68 9.12 3.47 -3.54
CA LEU A 68 8.37 4.61 -3.03
C LEU A 68 9.28 5.81 -2.84
N LYS A 69 8.96 6.93 -3.49
CA LYS A 69 9.71 8.18 -3.34
C LYS A 69 9.22 8.94 -2.11
N LEU A 70 10.13 9.17 -1.17
CA LEU A 70 9.84 10.02 -0.01
C LEU A 70 9.72 11.50 -0.42
N PRO A 71 8.87 12.29 0.26
CA PRO A 71 8.78 13.73 0.02
C PRO A 71 10.16 14.40 0.19
N ARG A 72 10.64 15.09 -0.85
CA ARG A 72 12.02 15.64 -0.92
C ARG A 72 12.34 16.76 0.08
N SER A 73 11.34 17.34 0.74
CA SER A 73 11.57 18.49 1.62
C SER A 73 11.68 18.07 3.09
N CYS A 74 12.85 18.27 3.70
CA CYS A 74 13.08 18.18 5.15
C CYS A 74 12.18 19.13 5.97
N ALA A 75 11.59 20.15 5.32
CA ALA A 75 10.58 21.02 5.92
C ALA A 75 9.25 20.32 6.22
N ARG A 76 8.97 19.19 5.55
CA ARG A 76 7.71 18.44 5.68
C ARG A 76 7.88 17.20 6.55
N MET A 77 8.96 16.44 6.35
CA MET A 77 9.24 15.19 7.07
C MET A 77 10.65 15.24 7.68
N HIS A 78 10.73 15.12 9.01
CA HIS A 78 12.00 15.05 9.73
C HIS A 78 12.63 13.66 9.57
N PHE A 79 13.93 13.52 9.86
CA PHE A 79 14.54 12.19 9.94
C PHE A 79 14.16 11.50 11.25
N THR A 80 14.08 10.16 11.23
CA THR A 80 13.93 9.38 12.47
C THR A 80 15.10 9.67 13.39
N ASN A 81 14.84 9.95 14.66
CA ASN A 81 15.84 10.19 15.69
C ASN A 81 15.36 9.58 17.01
N LYS A 82 16.12 8.63 17.56
CA LYS A 82 15.88 8.01 18.88
C LYS A 82 17.08 8.19 19.83
N HIS A 83 17.90 9.21 19.62
CA HIS A 83 19.14 9.39 20.38
C HIS A 83 18.83 9.72 21.85
N LYS A 84 19.42 8.96 22.79
CA LYS A 84 19.14 9.07 24.23
C LYS A 84 19.45 10.43 24.86
N LYS A 85 20.34 11.21 24.26
CA LYS A 85 20.68 12.58 24.72
C LYS A 85 19.89 13.68 23.96
N SER A 86 19.02 13.30 23.03
CA SER A 86 18.14 14.24 22.33
C SER A 86 16.91 14.52 23.19
N ASN A 87 16.50 15.78 23.27
CA ASN A 87 15.25 16.19 23.89
C ASN A 87 14.02 15.93 22.99
N ILE A 88 14.24 15.53 21.73
CA ILE A 88 13.19 15.21 20.76
C ILE A 88 13.43 13.80 20.21
N THR A 89 12.35 13.00 20.15
CA THR A 89 12.32 11.71 19.47
C THR A 89 11.41 11.82 18.25
N VAL A 90 11.91 11.42 17.09
CA VAL A 90 11.14 11.35 15.84
C VAL A 90 11.08 9.88 15.41
N THR A 91 9.87 9.36 15.19
CA THR A 91 9.64 8.00 14.69
C THR A 91 8.76 8.02 13.45
N HIS A 92 9.03 7.09 12.52
CA HIS A 92 8.21 6.89 11.33
C HIS A 92 7.67 5.47 11.32
N VAL A 93 6.44 5.32 10.85
CA VAL A 93 5.77 4.03 10.66
C VAL A 93 5.27 3.99 9.22
N LEU A 94 5.67 2.98 8.48
CA LEU A 94 5.07 2.67 7.19
C LEU A 94 3.75 1.95 7.45
N LYS A 95 2.66 2.45 6.87
CA LYS A 95 1.34 1.82 6.91
C LYS A 95 0.93 1.46 5.49
N LEU A 96 0.71 0.18 5.24
CA LEU A 96 0.08 -0.35 4.04
C LEU A 96 -1.37 -0.70 4.37
N THR A 97 -2.30 -0.35 3.48
CA THR A 97 -3.71 -0.69 3.63
C THR A 97 -4.21 -1.23 2.29
N ILE A 98 -4.67 -2.47 2.31
CA ILE A 98 -5.21 -3.16 1.14
C ILE A 98 -6.68 -3.42 1.42
N ARG A 99 -7.54 -2.92 0.53
CA ARG A 99 -8.97 -3.16 0.59
C ARG A 99 -9.33 -4.31 -0.34
N VAL A 100 -9.92 -5.36 0.21
CA VAL A 100 -10.27 -6.58 -0.54
C VAL A 100 -11.76 -6.87 -0.42
N GLU A 101 -12.29 -7.54 -1.43
CA GLU A 101 -13.60 -8.17 -1.43
C GLU A 101 -13.40 -9.68 -1.32
N ARG A 102 -14.26 -10.38 -0.56
CA ARG A 102 -14.24 -11.85 -0.53
C ARG A 102 -14.97 -12.38 -1.77
N GLY A 103 -14.46 -13.46 -2.36
CA GLY A 103 -15.01 -14.03 -3.58
C GLY A 103 -16.33 -14.80 -3.41
N ASP A 104 -16.83 -14.97 -2.19
CA ASP A 104 -18.12 -15.61 -1.90
C ASP A 104 -19.21 -14.61 -1.50
N ASP A 105 -20.47 -15.01 -1.67
CA ASP A 105 -21.64 -14.18 -1.40
C ASP A 105 -22.10 -14.27 0.08
N GLU A 106 -21.26 -14.77 0.99
CA GLU A 106 -21.61 -14.94 2.42
C GLU A 106 -21.79 -13.60 3.16
N PHE A 107 -21.11 -12.55 2.69
CA PHE A 107 -21.10 -11.24 3.35
C PHE A 107 -21.52 -10.12 2.39
N VAL A 108 -22.75 -10.21 1.90
CA VAL A 108 -23.42 -9.13 1.17
C VAL A 108 -24.17 -8.23 2.16
N ASP A 109 -23.99 -6.92 2.04
CA ASP A 109 -24.74 -5.96 2.83
C ASP A 109 -26.22 -6.01 2.43
N ALA A 110 -27.09 -6.41 3.35
CA ALA A 110 -28.51 -6.62 3.09
C ALA A 110 -29.28 -5.35 2.67
N LYS A 111 -28.72 -4.15 2.88
CA LYS A 111 -29.37 -2.87 2.52
C LYS A 111 -28.94 -2.38 1.14
N THR A 112 -27.69 -2.63 0.76
CA THR A 112 -27.10 -2.11 -0.48
C THR A 112 -26.93 -3.17 -1.56
N GLY A 113 -27.03 -4.45 -1.21
CA GLY A 113 -26.78 -5.57 -2.12
C GLY A 113 -25.31 -5.68 -2.56
N LYS A 114 -24.41 -4.89 -1.96
CA LYS A 114 -22.99 -4.88 -2.31
C LYS A 114 -22.21 -5.82 -1.42
N ARG A 115 -21.19 -6.45 -1.99
CA ARG A 115 -20.25 -7.27 -1.21
C ARG A 115 -19.49 -6.41 -0.21
N LYS A 116 -19.24 -6.97 0.97
CA LYS A 116 -18.53 -6.28 2.04
C LYS A 116 -17.04 -6.23 1.75
N HIS A 117 -16.46 -5.03 1.87
CA HIS A 117 -15.02 -4.85 1.83
C HIS A 117 -14.37 -5.08 3.19
N PHE A 118 -13.15 -5.62 3.17
CA PHE A 118 -12.30 -5.82 4.33
C PHE A 118 -10.99 -5.07 4.11
N ASP A 119 -10.49 -4.44 5.18
CA ASP A 119 -9.21 -3.73 5.14
C ASP A 119 -8.14 -4.60 5.82
N ILE A 120 -7.13 -5.00 5.04
CA ILE A 120 -5.90 -5.60 5.55
C ILE A 120 -4.92 -4.45 5.82
N VAL A 121 -4.54 -4.28 7.08
CA VAL A 121 -3.63 -3.20 7.52
C VAL A 121 -2.32 -3.80 8.01
N VAL A 122 -1.23 -3.45 7.33
CA VAL A 122 0.13 -3.82 7.72
C VAL A 122 0.86 -2.57 8.19
N GLN A 123 1.51 -2.64 9.34
CA GLN A 123 2.31 -1.55 9.89
C GLN A 123 3.71 -2.02 10.24
N THR A 124 4.71 -1.25 9.82
CA THR A 124 6.11 -1.57 10.08
C THR A 124 6.85 -0.31 10.52
N PRO A 125 7.56 -0.33 11.67
CA PRO A 125 8.39 0.78 12.06
C PRO A 125 9.56 0.95 11.07
N LEU A 126 9.81 2.18 10.64
CA LEU A 126 10.96 2.50 9.82
C LEU A 126 12.16 2.82 10.73
N HIS A 127 13.24 2.09 10.52
CA HIS A 127 14.54 2.37 11.13
C HIS A 127 15.44 2.98 10.06
N ASN A 128 16.28 3.95 10.42
CA ASN A 128 17.20 4.55 9.45
C ASN A 128 18.23 3.49 9.02
N GLY A 129 18.15 3.05 7.77
CA GLY A 129 19.23 2.43 7.03
C GLY A 129 19.62 3.36 5.89
N PHE A 130 20.42 4.38 6.19
CA PHE A 130 21.12 5.12 5.12
C PHE A 130 22.36 4.31 4.77
N THR A 131 22.31 3.51 3.71
CA THR A 131 23.50 3.25 2.90
C THR A 131 23.72 4.49 2.05
N THR A 132 24.68 5.32 2.46
CA THR A 132 25.33 6.28 1.57
C THR A 132 26.01 5.49 0.46
N GLY A 133 25.47 5.58 -0.76
CA GLY A 133 26.23 5.30 -1.98
C GLY A 133 27.02 6.53 -2.40
#